data_AF-A0A2W1AHT9-F1
#
_entry.id   AF-A0A2W1AHT9-F1
#
_cell.length_a   1.000
_cell.length_b   1.000
_cell.length_c   1.000
_cell.angle_alpha   90.00
_cell.angle_beta   90.00
_cell.angle_gamma   90.00
#
_symmetry.space_group_name_H-M   'P 1'
#
loop_
_entity.id
_entity.type
_entity.pdbx_description
1 polymer ?
#
loop_
_entity_poly.entity_id
_entity_poly.type
_entity_poly.pdbx_seq_one_letter_code
_entity_poly.pdbx_strand_id
1 'polypeptide(L)'
;MAQSSAQTVEEYLAELSPDRRKALNIVRQVILNNLPEGYKETMQFGMISYVIPLERYPVTYNKQALGYAALASQKNYMAIYLMNVYGDPATEQWFTEQYKATGMKLDMGRSCVRFKKLDDIPLDLIGQTIALTPVDKFIKRYETARGRRG
;
A
#
# COMPACT_ATOMS: atom_id res chain seq x y z
N MET A 1 -0.87 4.65 -14.84
CA MET A 1 -0.60 3.32 -14.24
C MET A 1 0.90 3.14 -14.19
N ALA A 2 1.43 2.40 -13.21
CA ALA A 2 2.85 2.08 -13.20
C ALA A 2 3.19 1.28 -14.47
N GLN A 3 4.31 1.62 -15.11
CA GLN A 3 4.70 1.10 -16.44
C GLN A 3 5.88 0.13 -16.38
N SER A 4 6.34 -0.28 -15.19
CA SER A 4 7.48 -1.18 -15.07
C SER A 4 7.08 -2.61 -15.43
N SER A 5 7.96 -3.28 -16.16
CA SER A 5 7.91 -4.72 -16.44
C SER A 5 8.77 -5.56 -15.49
N ALA A 6 9.36 -4.94 -14.45
CA ALA A 6 10.18 -5.62 -13.46
C ALA A 6 9.41 -6.77 -12.79
N GLN A 7 10.09 -7.91 -12.64
CA GLN A 7 9.53 -9.11 -12.02
C GLN A 7 9.91 -9.20 -10.54
N THR A 8 10.98 -8.51 -10.12
CA THR A 8 11.43 -8.46 -8.74
C THR A 8 11.46 -7.02 -8.20
N VAL A 9 11.47 -6.89 -6.87
CA VAL A 9 11.55 -5.59 -6.21
C VAL A 9 12.92 -4.95 -6.46
N GLU A 10 13.96 -5.78 -6.50
CA GLU A 10 15.33 -5.38 -6.79
C GLU A 10 15.45 -4.80 -8.20
N GLU A 11 14.90 -5.48 -9.21
CA GLU A 11 14.81 -4.96 -10.59
C GLU A 11 14.04 -3.64 -10.64
N TYR A 12 12.87 -3.59 -9.99
CA TYR A 12 12.04 -2.39 -9.97
C TYR A 12 12.79 -1.18 -9.41
N LEU A 13 13.48 -1.37 -8.28
CA LEU A 13 14.28 -0.33 -7.64
C LEU A 13 15.48 0.07 -8.51
N ALA A 14 16.11 -0.88 -9.20
CA ALA A 14 17.23 -0.64 -10.10
C ALA A 14 16.87 0.24 -11.31
N GLU A 15 15.61 0.20 -11.77
CA GLU A 15 15.11 1.06 -12.86
C GLU A 15 14.92 2.53 -12.44
N LEU A 16 14.87 2.82 -11.13
CA LEU A 16 14.59 4.17 -10.63
C LEU A 16 15.83 5.04 -10.56
N SER A 17 15.62 6.35 -10.72
CA SER A 17 16.64 7.36 -10.40
C SER A 17 17.08 7.25 -8.93
N PRO A 18 18.33 7.62 -8.59
CA PRO A 18 18.87 7.46 -7.24
C PRO A 18 17.97 8.03 -6.13
N ASP A 19 17.43 9.23 -6.33
CA ASP A 19 16.58 9.89 -5.35
C ASP A 19 15.27 9.14 -5.10
N ARG A 20 14.63 8.67 -6.18
CA ARG A 20 13.37 7.93 -6.10
C ARG A 20 13.59 6.55 -5.52
N ARG A 21 14.68 5.87 -5.90
CA ARG A 21 15.11 4.60 -5.29
C ARG A 21 15.28 4.75 -3.78
N LYS A 22 15.99 5.79 -3.34
CA LYS A 22 16.22 6.08 -1.92
C LYS A 22 14.91 6.30 -1.17
N ALA A 23 14.04 7.17 -1.70
CA ALA A 23 12.75 7.46 -1.08
C ALA A 23 11.86 6.21 -1.00
N LEU A 24 11.74 5.44 -2.09
CA LEU A 24 10.95 4.20 -2.10
C LEU A 24 11.51 3.15 -1.15
N ASN A 25 12.83 2.99 -1.05
CA ASN A 25 13.43 2.04 -0.11
C ASN A 25 13.12 2.38 1.34
N ILE A 26 13.12 3.67 1.70
CA ILE A 26 12.78 4.10 3.05
C ILE A 26 11.31 3.79 3.36
N VAL A 27 10.40 4.13 2.45
CA VAL A 27 8.97 3.83 2.61
C VAL A 27 8.72 2.31 2.64
N ARG A 28 9.37 1.55 1.77
CA ARG A 28 9.32 0.08 1.75
C ARG A 28 9.74 -0.49 3.10
N GLN A 29 10.83 -0.01 3.70
CA GLN A 29 11.28 -0.50 4.99
C GLN A 29 10.28 -0.20 6.11
N VAL A 30 9.65 0.99 6.09
CA VAL A 30 8.57 1.33 7.02
C VAL A 30 7.40 0.36 6.88
N ILE A 31 7.00 0.03 5.65
CA ILE A 31 5.93 -0.92 5.41
C ILE A 31 6.33 -2.29 5.94
N LEU A 32 7.49 -2.83 5.55
CA LEU A 32 7.96 -4.15 5.98
C LEU A 32 8.08 -4.29 7.50
N ASN A 33 8.58 -3.27 8.19
CA ASN A 33 8.72 -3.28 9.65
C ASN A 33 7.37 -3.30 10.39
N ASN A 34 6.29 -2.86 9.75
CA ASN A 34 4.97 -2.76 10.35
C ASN A 34 3.96 -3.73 9.72
N LEU A 35 4.38 -4.52 8.72
CA LEU A 35 3.49 -5.38 7.96
C LEU A 35 3.06 -6.56 8.83
N PRO A 36 1.74 -6.74 9.08
CA PRO A 36 1.28 -7.86 9.88
C PRO A 36 1.64 -9.21 9.25
N GLU A 37 1.80 -10.25 10.08
CA GLU A 37 2.03 -11.60 9.59
C GLU A 37 0.90 -12.07 8.66
N GLY A 38 1.27 -12.85 7.64
CA GLY A 38 0.35 -13.39 6.63
C GLY A 38 0.26 -12.57 5.34
N TYR A 39 0.81 -11.35 5.32
CA TYR A 39 1.08 -10.63 4.07
C TYR A 39 2.45 -10.99 3.50
N LYS A 40 2.63 -10.83 2.18
CA LYS A 40 3.91 -10.99 1.48
C LYS A 40 4.18 -9.81 0.55
N GLU A 41 5.44 -9.44 0.42
CA GLU A 41 5.90 -8.51 -0.62
C GLU A 41 6.07 -9.25 -1.95
N THR A 42 5.60 -8.63 -3.04
CA THR A 42 5.70 -9.16 -4.41
C THR A 42 5.67 -8.01 -5.43
N MET A 43 5.92 -8.32 -6.70
CA MET A 43 5.60 -7.42 -7.80
C MET A 43 4.21 -7.74 -8.33
N GLN A 44 3.32 -6.75 -8.35
CA GLN A 44 1.97 -6.89 -8.91
C GLN A 44 1.57 -5.58 -9.61
N PHE A 45 0.99 -5.68 -10.80
CA PHE A 45 0.56 -4.53 -11.61
C PHE A 45 1.66 -3.47 -11.83
N GLY A 46 2.93 -3.89 -11.95
CA GLY A 46 4.08 -3.01 -12.14
C GLY A 46 4.48 -2.19 -10.91
N MET A 47 4.08 -2.63 -9.71
CA MET A 47 4.33 -1.96 -8.43
C MET A 47 4.82 -2.96 -7.39
N ILE A 48 5.62 -2.49 -6.44
CA ILE A 48 5.90 -3.24 -5.21
C ILE A 48 4.57 -3.34 -4.46
N SER A 49 4.10 -4.55 -4.20
CA SER A 49 2.79 -4.80 -3.65
C SER A 49 2.88 -5.71 -2.43
N TYR A 50 2.07 -5.42 -1.43
CA TYR A 50 1.93 -6.19 -0.21
C TYR A 50 0.57 -6.88 -0.28
N VAL A 51 0.59 -8.20 -0.34
CA VAL A 51 -0.58 -9.00 -0.74
C VAL A 51 -0.85 -10.12 0.25
N ILE A 52 -2.08 -10.60 0.27
CA ILE A 52 -2.39 -11.91 0.84
C ILE A 52 -2.07 -12.96 -0.22
N PRO A 53 -1.10 -13.84 0.03
CA PRO A 53 -0.70 -14.87 -0.93
C PRO A 53 -1.86 -15.85 -1.21
N LEU A 54 -1.95 -16.35 -2.45
CA LEU A 54 -3.03 -17.27 -2.85
C LEU A 54 -3.01 -18.58 -2.07
N GLU A 55 -1.84 -19.00 -1.59
CA GLU A 55 -1.69 -20.14 -0.69
C GLU A 55 -2.45 -19.95 0.63
N ARG A 56 -2.64 -18.69 1.08
CA ARG A 56 -3.45 -18.35 2.26
C ARG A 56 -4.89 -18.05 1.89
N TYR A 57 -5.12 -17.34 0.78
CA TYR A 57 -6.46 -16.94 0.34
C TYR A 57 -6.63 -17.12 -1.18
N PRO A 58 -7.09 -18.29 -1.65
CA PRO A 58 -7.19 -18.58 -3.08
C PRO A 58 -8.46 -18.02 -3.73
N VAL A 59 -9.43 -17.56 -2.94
CA VAL A 59 -10.78 -17.20 -3.40
C VAL A 59 -10.83 -15.73 -3.84
N THR A 60 -10.20 -15.42 -4.97
CA THR A 60 -10.22 -14.06 -5.56
C THR A 60 -10.88 -14.07 -6.94
N TYR A 61 -11.59 -12.98 -7.27
CA TYR A 61 -12.39 -12.90 -8.50
C TYR A 61 -11.57 -12.95 -9.80
N ASN A 62 -10.30 -12.57 -9.74
CA ASN A 62 -9.38 -12.48 -10.87
C ASN A 62 -8.20 -13.44 -10.74
N LYS A 63 -8.23 -14.37 -9.79
CA LYS A 63 -7.14 -15.32 -9.49
C LYS A 63 -5.79 -14.63 -9.18
N GLN A 64 -5.82 -13.37 -8.79
CA GLN A 64 -4.66 -12.61 -8.36
C GLN A 64 -4.65 -12.52 -6.83
N ALA A 65 -3.46 -12.42 -6.23
CA ALA A 65 -3.31 -12.20 -4.80
C ALA A 65 -4.04 -10.91 -4.38
N LEU A 66 -4.63 -10.92 -3.18
CA LEU A 66 -5.45 -9.81 -2.70
C LEU A 66 -4.54 -8.69 -2.17
N GLY A 67 -4.53 -7.54 -2.84
CA GLY A 67 -3.69 -6.39 -2.49
C GLY A 67 -4.13 -5.69 -1.20
N TYR A 68 -3.17 -5.49 -0.30
CA TYR A 68 -3.32 -4.76 0.95
C TYR A 68 -2.74 -3.34 0.86
N ALA A 69 -1.53 -3.24 0.34
CA ALA A 69 -0.87 -1.98 0.04
C ALA A 69 0.00 -2.10 -1.21
N ALA A 70 0.36 -0.99 -1.83
CA ALA A 70 1.35 -0.98 -2.90
C ALA A 70 2.17 0.31 -2.88
N LEU A 71 3.39 0.26 -3.40
CA LEU A 71 4.31 1.36 -3.52
C LEU A 71 4.73 1.51 -4.99
N ALA A 72 4.54 2.72 -5.52
CA ALA A 72 4.79 2.98 -6.93
C ALA A 72 5.50 4.30 -7.17
N SER A 73 6.34 4.28 -8.20
CA SER A 73 7.00 5.43 -8.79
C SER A 73 6.24 5.85 -10.06
N GLN A 74 5.40 6.88 -9.98
CA GLN A 74 4.67 7.44 -11.13
C GLN A 74 5.47 8.59 -11.77
N LYS A 75 5.16 8.97 -13.01
CA LYS A 75 5.90 10.01 -13.76
C LYS A 75 6.20 11.28 -12.95
N ASN A 76 5.22 11.81 -12.21
CA ASN A 76 5.34 13.09 -11.50
C ASN A 76 5.43 13.01 -9.97
N TYR A 77 5.20 11.82 -9.40
CA TYR A 77 5.12 11.62 -7.95
C TYR A 77 5.38 10.15 -7.59
N MET A 78 5.65 9.89 -6.32
CA MET A 78 5.63 8.55 -5.73
C MET A 78 4.31 8.37 -4.98
N ALA A 79 3.85 7.14 -4.85
CA ALA A 79 2.52 6.84 -4.34
C ALA A 79 2.52 5.62 -3.43
N ILE A 80 1.84 5.73 -2.29
CA ILE A 80 1.45 4.61 -1.46
C ILE A 80 -0.05 4.37 -1.66
N TYR A 81 -0.39 3.15 -2.05
CA TYR A 81 -1.76 2.68 -2.13
C TYR A 81 -2.09 1.95 -0.83
N LEU A 82 -3.15 2.37 -0.12
CA LEU A 82 -3.56 1.84 1.17
C LEU A 82 -4.99 1.27 1.04
N MET A 83 -5.10 -0.03 0.73
CA MET A 83 -6.42 -0.66 0.53
C MET A 83 -7.18 -0.85 1.83
N ASN A 84 -6.47 -0.93 2.96
CA ASN A 84 -7.07 -0.98 4.29
C ASN A 84 -7.77 0.32 4.68
N VAL A 85 -7.22 1.46 4.28
CA VAL A 85 -7.84 2.78 4.42
C VAL A 85 -9.06 2.87 3.51
N TYR A 86 -8.88 2.57 2.22
CA TYR A 86 -9.98 2.64 1.24
C TYR A 86 -11.15 1.70 1.53
N GLY A 87 -10.89 0.52 2.07
CA GLY A 87 -11.89 -0.53 2.30
C GLY A 87 -12.68 -0.39 3.60
N ASP A 88 -12.39 0.60 4.45
CA ASP A 88 -12.99 0.73 5.79
C ASP A 88 -13.15 2.20 6.18
N PRO A 89 -14.39 2.75 6.18
CA PRO A 89 -14.63 4.16 6.46
C PRO A 89 -14.09 4.65 7.82
N ALA A 90 -14.11 3.79 8.84
CA ALA A 90 -13.55 4.11 10.15
C ALA A 90 -12.02 4.27 10.10
N THR A 91 -11.33 3.38 9.36
CA THR A 91 -9.88 3.50 9.14
C THR A 91 -9.54 4.73 8.29
N GLU A 92 -10.34 5.04 7.27
CA GLU A 92 -10.20 6.27 6.47
C GLU A 92 -10.31 7.53 7.32
N GLN A 93 -11.37 7.62 8.13
CA GLN A 93 -11.57 8.76 9.02
C GLN A 93 -10.40 8.92 9.99
N TRP A 94 -10.01 7.84 10.69
CA TRP A 94 -8.86 7.87 11.60
C TRP A 94 -7.58 8.34 10.88
N PHE A 95 -7.30 7.80 9.70
CA PHE A 95 -6.09 8.15 8.94
C PHE A 95 -6.08 9.64 8.58
N THR A 96 -7.18 10.17 8.07
CA THR A 96 -7.28 11.59 7.68
C THR A 96 -7.16 12.53 8.87
N GLU A 97 -7.74 12.18 10.02
CA GLU A 97 -7.61 12.95 11.27
C GLU A 97 -6.17 12.95 11.79
N GLN A 98 -5.53 11.78 11.85
CA GLN A 98 -4.13 11.67 12.26
C GLN A 98 -3.19 12.40 11.30
N TYR A 99 -3.44 12.30 9.99
CA TYR A 99 -2.63 13.00 9.00
C TYR A 99 -2.73 14.51 9.19
N LYS A 100 -3.94 15.04 9.44
CA LYS A 100 -4.15 16.46 9.73
C LYS A 100 -3.40 16.90 10.99
N ALA A 101 -3.35 16.06 12.02
CA ALA A 101 -2.63 16.34 13.26
C ALA A 101 -1.10 16.46 13.07
N THR A 102 -0.54 15.89 12.00
CA THR A 102 0.89 16.06 11.66
C THR A 102 1.23 17.47 11.17
N GLY A 103 0.24 18.28 10.79
CA GLY A 103 0.44 19.57 10.13
C GLY A 103 0.86 19.48 8.65
N MET A 104 1.09 18.27 8.13
CA MET A 104 1.44 18.03 6.73
C MET A 104 0.20 18.08 5.83
N LYS A 105 0.38 18.52 4.59
CA LYS A 105 -0.70 18.55 3.60
C LYS A 105 -0.92 17.16 3.00
N LEU A 106 -2.10 16.59 3.22
CA LEU A 106 -2.51 15.34 2.58
C LEU A 106 -2.82 15.58 1.08
N ASP A 107 -2.05 14.97 0.18
CA ASP A 107 -2.40 14.78 -1.24
C ASP A 107 -2.81 13.32 -1.45
N MET A 108 -4.12 13.07 -1.53
CA MET A 108 -4.66 11.72 -1.62
C MET A 108 -5.80 11.63 -2.63
N GLY A 109 -5.76 10.60 -3.48
CA GLY A 109 -6.94 10.09 -4.21
C GLY A 109 -7.60 8.94 -3.44
N ARG A 110 -8.66 8.30 -3.96
CA ARG A 110 -9.48 7.30 -3.22
C ARG A 110 -8.70 6.31 -2.33
N SER A 111 -7.57 5.79 -2.80
CA SER A 111 -6.74 4.85 -2.04
C SER A 111 -5.26 5.22 -2.05
N CYS A 112 -4.89 6.37 -2.60
CA CYS A 112 -3.52 6.65 -3.04
C CYS A 112 -3.02 7.94 -2.41
N VAL A 113 -2.07 7.84 -1.48
CA VAL A 113 -1.34 8.97 -0.89
C VAL A 113 -0.14 9.27 -1.78
N ARG A 114 -0.02 10.52 -2.24
CA ARG A 114 1.02 10.96 -3.17
C ARG A 114 2.05 11.80 -2.45
N PHE A 115 3.31 11.63 -2.81
CA PHE A 115 4.44 12.38 -2.25
C PHE A 115 5.53 12.55 -3.30
N LYS A 116 6.31 13.65 -3.24
CA LYS A 116 7.45 13.89 -4.15
C LYS A 116 8.79 13.70 -3.47
N LYS A 117 8.84 13.93 -2.16
CA LYS A 117 9.99 13.68 -1.28
C LYS A 117 9.50 13.11 0.06
N LEU A 118 10.43 12.61 0.86
CA LEU A 118 10.11 12.01 2.16
C LEU A 118 9.51 13.03 3.14
N ASP A 119 9.93 14.29 3.06
CA ASP A 119 9.36 15.37 3.88
C ASP A 119 7.90 15.70 3.54
N ASP A 120 7.32 15.11 2.49
CA ASP A 120 5.92 15.32 2.13
C ASP A 120 5.00 14.25 2.75
N ILE A 121 5.56 13.27 3.51
CA ILE A 121 4.77 12.16 4.04
C ILE A 121 5.15 11.82 5.50
N PRO A 122 4.17 11.65 6.41
CA PRO A 122 4.43 11.26 7.79
C PRO A 122 4.70 9.75 7.87
N LEU A 123 5.98 9.36 7.79
CA LEU A 123 6.40 7.95 7.76
C LEU A 123 5.87 7.14 8.96
N ASP A 124 5.89 7.72 10.16
CA ASP A 124 5.38 7.04 11.36
C ASP A 124 3.90 6.72 11.26
N LEU A 125 3.09 7.66 10.73
CA LEU A 125 1.67 7.44 10.50
C LEU A 125 1.44 6.36 9.42
N ILE A 126 2.28 6.32 8.38
CA ILE A 126 2.20 5.26 7.37
C ILE A 126 2.46 3.89 8.03
N GLY A 127 3.49 3.77 8.85
CA GLY A 127 3.78 2.54 9.59
C GLY A 127 2.60 2.09 10.47
N GLN A 128 2.06 3.01 11.27
CA GLN A 128 0.87 2.75 12.09
C GLN A 128 -0.31 2.28 11.24
N THR A 129 -0.55 2.96 10.12
CA THR A 129 -1.65 2.63 9.19
C THR A 129 -1.49 1.23 8.62
N ILE A 130 -0.28 0.82 8.26
CA ILE A 130 0.01 -0.54 7.77
C ILE A 130 -0.27 -1.59 8.87
N ALA A 131 0.04 -1.29 10.13
CA ALA A 131 -0.16 -2.22 11.25
C ALA A 131 -1.63 -2.41 11.68
N LEU A 132 -2.53 -1.47 11.33
CA LEU A 132 -3.91 -1.45 11.85
C LEU A 132 -4.78 -2.65 11.50
N THR A 133 -4.47 -3.37 10.43
CA THR A 133 -5.35 -4.39 9.89
C THR A 133 -4.61 -5.72 9.76
N PRO A 134 -4.80 -6.63 10.74
CA PRO A 134 -4.36 -8.02 10.61
C PRO A 134 -4.99 -8.70 9.39
N VAL A 135 -4.28 -9.68 8.83
CA VAL A 135 -4.66 -10.38 7.59
C VAL A 135 -6.08 -10.94 7.62
N ASP A 136 -6.49 -11.59 8.70
CA ASP A 136 -7.82 -12.21 8.82
C ASP A 136 -8.94 -11.18 8.89
N LYS A 137 -8.67 -10.02 9.52
CA LYS A 137 -9.60 -8.88 9.53
C LYS A 137 -9.79 -8.31 8.13
N PHE A 138 -8.72 -8.24 7.34
CA PHE A 138 -8.80 -7.77 5.96
C PHE A 138 -9.58 -8.73 5.07
N ILE A 139 -9.35 -10.04 5.19
CA ILE A 139 -10.12 -11.08 4.46
C ILE A 139 -11.61 -10.96 4.78
N LYS A 140 -11.97 -10.90 6.06
CA LYS A 140 -13.37 -10.77 6.49
C LYS A 140 -14.05 -9.51 5.93
N ARG A 141 -13.34 -8.38 5.90
CA ARG A 141 -13.82 -7.13 5.29
C ARG A 141 -14.05 -7.31 3.78
N TYR A 142 -13.09 -7.91 3.09
CA TYR A 142 -13.20 -8.19 1.66
C TYR A 142 -14.42 -9.06 1.32
N GLU A 143 -14.60 -10.16 2.05
CA GLU A 143 -15.73 -11.08 1.87
C GLU A 143 -17.07 -10.39 2.13
N THR A 144 -17.17 -9.60 3.20
CA THR A 144 -18.39 -8.84 3.53
C THR A 144 -18.75 -7.85 2.43
N ALA A 145 -17.75 -7.12 1.89
CA ALA A 145 -17.97 -6.16 0.82
C ALA A 145 -18.42 -6.83 -0.49
N ARG A 146 -18.04 -8.09 -0.72
CA ARG A 146 -18.45 -8.87 -1.90
C ARG A 146 -19.79 -9.58 -1.70
N GLY A 147 -20.07 -10.11 -0.51
CA GLY A 147 -21.35 -10.76 -0.19
C GLY A 147 -22.55 -9.80 -0.28
N ARG A 148 -22.33 -8.49 -0.10
CA ARG A 148 -23.35 -7.44 -0.30
C ARG A 148 -23.67 -7.13 -1.76
N ARG A 149 -22.98 -7.75 -2.72
CA ARG A 149 -23.24 -7.60 -4.17
C ARG A 149 -24.03 -8.78 -4.76
N GLY A 150 -24.48 -9.72 -3.91
CA GLY A 150 -25.38 -10.82 -4.27
C GLY A 150 -26.82 -10.51 -3.92
#